data_AF-A0A7K0HSD1-F1
#
_entry.id   AF-A0A7K0HSD1-F1
#
_cell.length_a   1.000
_cell.length_b   1.000
_cell.length_c   1.000
_cell.angle_alpha   90.00
_cell.angle_beta   90.00
_cell.angle_gamma   90.00
#
_symmetry.space_group_name_H-M   'P 1'
#
loop_
_entity.id
_entity.type
_entity.pdbx_description
1 polymer ?
#
loop_
_entity_poly.entity_id
_entity_poly.type
_entity_poly.pdbx_seq_one_letter_code
_entity_poly.pdbx_strand_id
1 'polypeptide(L)'
;DKVYKKYLYHYLSAYNFNSIISGSGQPQIVRTPLEKLKITLPTISEQKQKAMILDKIQDKIEINHNVLNLYILQKQYLLRQMFI
;
A
#
# COMPACT_ATOMS: atom_id res chain seq x y z
N ASP A 1 18.90 8.83 12.18
CA ASP A 1 18.29 7.59 11.61
C ASP A 1 18.73 7.34 10.18
N LYS A 2 19.14 6.11 9.87
CA LYS A 2 19.60 5.69 8.53
C LYS A 2 18.46 5.30 7.57
N VAL A 3 17.27 5.02 8.10
CA VAL A 3 16.12 4.50 7.33
C VAL A 3 14.86 5.29 7.68
N TYR A 4 14.16 5.77 6.66
CA TYR A 4 12.85 6.38 6.80
C TYR A 4 11.75 5.31 6.76
N LYS A 5 10.96 5.19 7.83
CA LYS A 5 9.98 4.09 8.00
C LYS A 5 8.97 4.00 6.85
N LYS A 6 8.42 5.14 6.39
CA LYS A 6 7.45 5.15 5.29
C LYS A 6 8.05 4.73 3.96
N TYR A 7 9.32 5.07 3.72
CA TYR A 7 10.03 4.59 2.53
C TYR A 7 10.16 3.07 2.56
N LEU A 8 10.57 2.52 3.70
CA LEU A 8 10.70 1.07 3.87
C LEU A 8 9.35 0.36 3.71
N TYR A 9 8.28 0.93 4.26
CA TYR A 9 6.92 0.43 4.07
C TYR A 9 6.58 0.34 2.58
N HIS A 10 6.65 1.45 1.84
CA HIS A 10 6.34 1.47 0.41
C HIS A 10 7.22 0.52 -0.41
N TYR A 11 8.51 0.44 -0.08
CA TYR A 11 9.45 -0.46 -0.74
C TYR A 11 9.07 -1.94 -0.54
N LEU A 12 8.80 -2.34 0.70
CA LEU A 12 8.44 -3.71 1.04
C LEU A 12 7.04 -4.07 0.53
N SER A 13 6.08 -3.14 0.56
CA SER A 13 4.75 -3.34 0.00
C SER A 13 4.77 -3.62 -1.51
N ALA A 14 5.75 -3.08 -2.24
CA ALA A 14 5.95 -3.33 -3.66
C ALA A 14 6.84 -4.57 -3.95
N TYR A 15 7.46 -5.17 -2.92
CA TYR A 15 8.37 -6.28 -3.10
C TYR A 15 7.62 -7.61 -3.27
N ASN A 16 8.11 -8.46 -4.17
CA ASN A 16 7.56 -9.79 -4.38
C ASN A 16 8.17 -10.82 -3.41
N PHE A 17 7.42 -11.15 -2.35
CA PHE A 17 7.84 -12.10 -1.32
C PHE A 17 7.70 -13.58 -1.70
N ASN A 18 7.21 -13.92 -2.90
CA ASN A 18 6.98 -15.33 -3.29
C ASN A 18 8.25 -16.19 -3.21
N SER A 19 9.43 -15.58 -3.38
CA SER A 19 10.72 -16.26 -3.29
C SER A 19 11.14 -16.62 -1.85
N ILE A 20 10.51 -16.02 -0.84
CA ILE A 20 10.86 -16.21 0.59
C ILE A 20 9.71 -16.80 1.41
N ILE A 21 8.54 -16.99 0.79
CA ILE A 21 7.41 -17.69 1.37
C ILE A 21 7.63 -19.20 1.17
N SER A 22 7.44 -19.97 2.23
CA SER A 22 7.50 -21.44 2.21
C SER A 22 6.25 -22.05 2.84
N GLY A 23 6.00 -23.33 2.57
CA GLY A 23 4.84 -24.06 3.06
C GLY A 23 3.64 -23.95 2.11
N SER A 24 3.17 -25.08 1.58
CA SER A 24 2.04 -25.13 0.65
C SER A 24 0.69 -25.00 1.34
N GLY A 25 0.53 -25.60 2.53
CA GLY A 25 -0.71 -25.54 3.31
C GLY A 25 -0.82 -24.31 4.23
N GLN A 26 0.33 -23.77 4.66
CA GLN A 26 0.40 -22.54 5.45
C GLN A 26 1.60 -21.72 4.97
N PRO A 27 1.39 -20.71 4.11
CA PRO A 27 2.47 -19.86 3.64
C PRO A 27 3.05 -19.03 4.79
N GLN A 28 4.35 -19.18 5.04
CA GLN A 28 5.10 -18.43 6.05
C GLN A 28 6.35 -17.79 5.44
N ILE A 29 6.61 -16.54 5.81
CA ILE A 29 7.88 -15.87 5.49
C ILE A 29 8.98 -16.48 6.35
N VAL A 30 9.99 -17.07 5.70
CA VAL A 30 11.12 -17.70 6.40
C VAL A 30 12.16 -16.63 6.75
N ARG A 31 12.72 -16.72 7.97
CA ARG A 31 13.72 -15.76 8.46
C ARG A 31 15.00 -15.73 7.63
N THR A 32 15.54 -16.90 7.26
CA THR A 32 16.84 -16.99 6.58
C THR A 32 16.86 -16.32 5.20
N PRO A 33 15.85 -16.50 4.33
CA PRO A 33 15.75 -15.74 3.08
C PRO A 33 15.44 -14.26 3.30
N LEU A 34 14.64 -13.93 4.32
CA LEU A 34 14.30 -12.53 4.66
C LEU A 34 15.55 -11.73 5.07
N GLU A 35 16.44 -12.30 5.88
CA GLU A 35 17.71 -11.66 6.28
C GLU A 35 18.66 -11.42 5.10
N LYS A 36 18.54 -12.21 4.03
CA LYS A 36 19.34 -12.06 2.80
C LYS A 36 18.75 -11.08 1.80
N LEU A 37 17.59 -10.50 2.10
CA LEU A 37 16.93 -9.53 1.23
C LEU A 37 17.80 -8.28 1.05
N LYS A 38 18.17 -7.99 -0.19
CA LYS A 38 18.92 -6.79 -0.54
C LYS A 38 17.94 -5.63 -0.73
N ILE A 39 17.95 -4.68 0.21
CA ILE A 39 17.16 -3.44 0.13
C ILE A 39 18.05 -2.33 -0.40
N THR A 40 17.58 -1.63 -1.43
CA THR A 40 18.25 -0.41 -1.90
C THR A 40 17.90 0.75 -0.98
N LEU A 41 18.90 1.32 -0.31
CA LEU A 41 18.74 2.43 0.63
C LEU A 41 19.43 3.68 0.08
N PRO A 42 18.70 4.58 -0.60
CA PRO A 42 19.24 5.85 -1.05
C PRO A 42 19.44 6.82 0.13
N THR A 43 19.86 8.06 -0.13
CA THR A 43 20.04 9.06 0.94
C THR A 43 18.75 9.32 1.70
N ILE A 44 18.83 9.73 2.96
CA ILE A 44 17.63 9.97 3.79
C ILE A 44 16.70 11.03 3.17
N SER A 45 17.27 11.99 2.44
CA SER A 45 16.51 13.03 1.73
C SER A 45 15.68 12.42 0.60
N GLU A 46 16.29 11.57 -0.23
CA GLU A 46 15.60 10.88 -1.32
C GLU A 46 14.54 9.90 -0.81
N GLN A 47 14.82 9.21 0.29
CA GLN A 47 13.84 8.33 0.93
C GLN A 47 12.58 9.10 1.33
N LYS A 48 12.75 10.27 1.98
CA LYS A 48 11.63 11.14 2.37
C LYS A 48 10.86 11.67 1.16
N GLN A 49 11.56 12.13 0.13
CA GLN A 49 10.93 12.65 -1.09
C GLN A 49 10.11 11.56 -1.80
N LYS A 50 10.69 10.38 -2.02
CA LYS A 50 9.99 9.25 -2.66
C LYS A 50 8.76 8.83 -1.86
N ALA A 51 8.91 8.65 -0.56
CA ALA A 51 7.80 8.27 0.30
C ALA A 51 6.69 9.33 0.35
N MET A 52 7.05 10.62 0.37
CA MET A 52 6.07 11.71 0.35
C MET A 52 5.27 11.75 -0.96
N ILE A 53 5.90 11.46 -2.10
CA ILE A 53 5.21 11.37 -3.39
C ILE A 53 4.20 10.21 -3.36
N LEU A 54 4.63 9.04 -2.88
CA LEU A 54 3.77 7.85 -2.80
C LEU A 54 2.61 8.04 -1.81
N ASP A 55 2.86 8.64 -0.65
CA ASP A 55 1.81 8.99 0.33
C ASP A 55 0.75 9.87 -0.32
N LYS A 56 1.14 10.95 -1.00
CA LYS A 56 0.18 11.85 -1.67
C LYS A 56 -0.68 11.16 -2.71
N ILE A 57 -0.11 10.20 -3.44
CA ILE A 57 -0.86 9.41 -4.42
C ILE A 57 -1.85 8.49 -3.70
N GLN A 58 -1.41 7.83 -2.63
CA GLN A 58 -2.26 6.96 -1.82
C GLN A 58 -3.43 7.73 -1.20
N ASP A 59 -3.17 8.92 -0.63
CA ASP A 59 -4.19 9.79 -0.06
C ASP A 59 -5.25 10.18 -1.12
N LYS A 60 -4.81 10.50 -2.34
CA LYS A 60 -5.72 10.84 -3.43
C LYS A 60 -6.59 9.66 -3.88
N ILE A 61 -6.02 8.45 -3.91
CA ILE A 61 -6.76 7.22 -4.21
C ILE A 61 -7.83 6.98 -3.14
N GLU A 62 -7.49 7.13 -1.86
CA GLU A 62 -8.42 6.94 -0.76
C GLU A 62 -9.58 7.95 -0.80
N ILE A 63 -9.27 9.23 -1.04
CA ILE A 63 -10.30 10.27 -1.21
C ILE A 63 -11.25 9.91 -2.37
N ASN A 64 -10.71 9.49 -3.51
CA ASN A 64 -11.52 9.12 -4.67
C ASN A 64 -12.42 7.91 -4.38
N HIS A 65 -11.92 6.90 -3.65
CA HIS A 65 -12.74 5.76 -3.22
C HIS A 65 -13.88 6.18 -2.29
N ASN A 66 -13.60 7.08 -1.34
CA ASN A 66 -14.61 7.61 -0.44
C ASN A 66 -15.70 8.39 -1.19
N VAL A 67 -15.29 9.27 -2.11
CA VAL A 67 -16.21 10.03 -2.98
C VAL A 67 -17.05 9.08 -3.85
N LEU A 68 -16.44 8.05 -4.43
CA LEU A 68 -17.15 7.05 -5.22
C LEU A 68 -18.23 6.33 -4.38
N ASN A 69 -17.88 5.93 -3.15
CA ASN A 69 -18.83 5.28 -2.25
C ASN A 69 -20.01 6.19 -1.90
N LEU A 70 -19.75 7.48 -1.66
CA LEU A 70 -20.81 8.47 -1.44
C LEU A 70 -21.73 8.61 -2.65
N TYR A 71 -21.19 8.65 -3.87
CA TYR A 71 -22.01 8.70 -5.09
C TYR A 71 -22.85 7.44 -5.27
N ILE A 72 -22.33 6.25 -4.93
CA ILE A 72 -23.09 5.00 -5.00
C ILE A 72 -24.28 5.06 -4.03
N LEU A 73 -24.06 5.52 -2.79
CA LEU A 73 -25.12 5.67 -1.79
C LEU A 73 -26.17 6.68 -2.23
N GLN A 74 -25.74 7.84 -2.75
CA GLN A 74 -26.64 8.87 -3.27
C GLN A 74 -27.47 8.33 -4.43
N LYS A 75 -26.85 7.62 -5.38
CA LYS A 75 -27.56 6.99 -6.51
C LYS A 75 -28.64 6.02 -6.03
N GLN A 76 -28.32 5.16 -5.07
CA GLN A 76 -29.27 4.20 -4.49
C GLN A 76 -30.44 4.91 -3.79
N TYR A 77 -30.15 5.98 -3.03
CA TYR A 77 -31.17 6.79 -2.37
C TYR A 77 -32.13 7.40 -3.40
N LEU A 78 -31.60 8.08 -4.42
CA LEU A 78 -32.40 8.75 -5.44
C LEU A 78 -33.25 7.75 -6.23
N LEU A 79 -32.69 6.60 -6.61
CA LEU A 79 -33.42 5.55 -7.31
C LEU A 79 -34.60 5.05 -6.47
N ARG A 80 -34.44 4.90 -5.15
CA ARG A 80 -35.55 4.54 -4.26
C ARG A 80 -36.64 5.61 -4.23
N GLN A 81 -36.28 6.90 -4.30
CA GLN A 81 -37.27 7.99 -4.33
C GLN A 81 -38.05 8.09 -5.65
N MET A 82 -37.51 7.56 -6.76
CA MET A 82 -38.18 7.64 -8.07
C MET A 82 -39.39 6.70 -8.22
N PHE A 83 -39.48 5.66 -7.39
CA PHE A 83 -40.54 4.64 -7.45
C PHE A 83 -41.51 4.73 -6.26
N ILE A 84 -41.55 5.89 -5.60
CA ILE A 84 -42.54 6.30 -4.59
C ILE A 84 -43.30 7.48 -5.19
#